data_AF-A0A379FGL9-F1
#
_entry.id   AF-A0A379FGL9-F1
#
_cell.length_a   1.000
_cell.length_b   1.000
_cell.length_c   1.000
_cell.angle_alpha   90.00
_cell.angle_beta   90.00
_cell.angle_gamma   90.00
#
_symmetry.space_group_name_H-M   'P 1'
#
loop_
_entity.id
_entity.type
_entity.pdbx_description
1 polymer ?
#
loop_
_entity_poly.entity_id
_entity_poly.type
_entity_poly.pdbx_seq_one_letter_code
_entity_poly.pdbx_strand_id
1 'polypeptide(L)'
;MRGIGKNVEKDRLNKITALFMLVTTWIVATLNPSILGMIETLGGPIIAMLLFLMPMYAIRKVPAMKKYQGHISNVFVVIMGLIAISAVFYTLGNTFINYFFN
;
A
#
# COMPACT_ATOMS: atom_id res chain seq x y z
N MET A 1 14.56 -44.47 14.58
CA MET A 1 13.76 -43.42 13.89
C MET A 1 14.65 -42.19 13.74
N ARG A 2 15.32 -42.04 12.58
CA ARG A 2 16.25 -40.92 12.33
C ARG A 2 15.45 -39.69 11.93
N GLY A 3 15.34 -38.72 12.85
CA GLY A 3 14.76 -37.41 12.57
C GLY A 3 15.53 -36.74 11.45
N ILE A 4 14.83 -36.43 10.36
CA ILE A 4 15.37 -35.73 9.19
C ILE A 4 15.65 -34.29 9.64
N GLY A 5 16.84 -34.07 10.17
CA GLY A 5 17.38 -32.76 10.53
C GLY A 5 17.81 -31.95 9.31
N LYS A 6 16.94 -31.82 8.31
CA LYS A 6 17.11 -30.76 7.32
C LYS A 6 16.61 -29.48 7.96
N ASN A 7 17.54 -28.71 8.52
CA ASN A 7 17.41 -27.26 8.62
C ASN A 7 17.21 -26.79 7.18
N VAL A 8 15.96 -26.84 6.69
CA VAL A 8 15.64 -26.21 5.43
C VAL A 8 15.92 -24.74 5.68
N GLU A 9 17.00 -24.27 5.06
CA GLU A 9 17.51 -22.91 5.18
C GLU A 9 16.31 -21.98 5.01
N LYS A 10 15.88 -21.34 6.10
CA LYS A 10 14.65 -20.52 6.13
C LYS A 10 14.68 -19.47 5.02
N ASP A 11 15.87 -19.01 4.64
CA ASP A 11 16.11 -18.12 3.51
C ASP A 11 15.79 -18.74 2.15
N ARG A 12 16.11 -20.02 1.94
CA ARG A 12 15.74 -20.72 0.71
C ARG A 12 14.22 -20.90 0.62
N LEU A 13 13.56 -21.24 1.72
CA LEU A 13 12.09 -21.32 1.77
C LEU A 13 11.45 -19.95 1.54
N ASN A 14 11.92 -18.92 2.23
CA ASN A 14 11.41 -17.56 2.06
C ASN A 14 11.57 -17.05 0.63
N LYS A 15 12.72 -17.30 -0.01
CA LYS A 15 12.95 -16.93 -1.42
C LYS A 15 12.01 -17.68 -2.36
N ILE A 16 11.81 -18.98 -2.16
CA ILE A 16 10.90 -19.79 -2.98
C ILE A 16 9.46 -19.30 -2.80
N THR A 17 9.02 -19.05 -1.56
CA THR A 17 7.69 -18.53 -1.26
C THR A 17 7.48 -17.14 -1.86
N ALA A 18 8.45 -16.24 -1.74
CA ALA A 18 8.37 -14.90 -2.31
C ALA A 18 8.30 -14.93 -3.84
N LEU A 19 9.11 -15.79 -4.47
CA LEU A 19 9.07 -15.98 -5.93
C LEU A 19 7.72 -16.56 -6.37
N PHE A 20 7.21 -17.55 -5.64
CA PHE A 20 5.91 -18.16 -5.92
C PHE A 20 4.77 -17.15 -5.78
N MET A 21 4.74 -16.37 -4.70
CA MET A 21 3.77 -15.29 -4.52
C MET A 21 3.84 -14.28 -5.69
N LEU A 22 5.04 -13.83 -6.06
CA LEU A 22 5.21 -12.85 -7.13
C LEU A 22 4.68 -13.38 -8.47
N VAL A 23 5.09 -14.59 -8.87
CA VAL A 23 4.70 -15.19 -10.14
C VAL A 23 3.19 -15.46 -10.18
N THR A 24 2.62 -16.00 -9.11
CA THR A 24 1.18 -16.31 -9.06
C THR A 24 0.33 -15.03 -9.06
N THR A 25 0.68 -14.02 -8.27
CA THR A 25 -0.04 -12.73 -8.29
C THR A 25 0.05 -12.05 -9.64
N TRP A 26 1.21 -12.07 -10.31
CA TRP A 26 1.37 -11.47 -11.63
C TRP A 26 0.50 -12.15 -12.70
N ILE A 27 0.48 -13.48 -12.72
CA ILE A 27 -0.35 -14.25 -13.66
C ILE A 27 -1.83 -13.98 -13.39
N VAL A 28 -2.26 -14.05 -12.14
CA VAL A 28 -3.68 -13.84 -11.76
C VAL A 28 -4.14 -12.42 -12.09
N ALA A 29 -3.32 -11.40 -11.83
CA ALA A 29 -3.62 -10.02 -12.17
C ALA A 29 -3.77 -9.78 -13.68
N THR A 30 -2.98 -10.50 -14.49
CA THR A 30 -3.04 -10.39 -15.96
C THR A 30 -4.27 -11.10 -16.53
N LEU A 31 -4.63 -12.26 -15.99
CA LEU A 31 -5.77 -13.05 -16.48
C LEU A 31 -7.12 -12.49 -16.04
N ASN A 32 -7.21 -11.94 -14.82
CA ASN A 32 -8.44 -11.36 -14.28
C ASN A 32 -8.16 -9.98 -13.68
N PRO A 33 -8.42 -8.88 -14.43
CA PRO A 33 -8.17 -7.52 -13.97
C PRO A 33 -9.04 -7.12 -12.77
N SER A 34 -10.09 -7.90 -12.44
CA SER A 34 -10.90 -7.69 -11.23
C SER A 34 -10.09 -7.79 -9.93
N ILE A 35 -9.06 -8.64 -9.88
CA ILE A 35 -8.20 -8.77 -8.70
C ILE A 35 -7.30 -7.54 -8.54
N LEU A 36 -6.83 -6.97 -9.66
CA LEU A 36 -6.11 -5.70 -9.64
C LEU A 36 -7.00 -4.58 -9.09
N GLY A 37 -8.24 -4.49 -9.55
CA GLY A 37 -9.22 -3.53 -9.02
C GLY A 37 -9.57 -3.77 -7.55
N MET A 38 -9.57 -5.02 -7.09
CA MET A 38 -9.76 -5.34 -5.67
C MET A 38 -8.56 -4.89 -4.80
N ILE A 39 -7.33 -5.05 -5.30
CA ILE A 39 -6.13 -4.54 -4.62
C ILE A 39 -6.12 -3.01 -4.64
N GLU A 40 -6.60 -2.38 -5.71
CA GLU A 40 -6.69 -0.92 -5.81
C GLU A 40 -7.72 -0.34 -4.83
N THR A 41 -8.89 -0.97 -4.70
CA THR A 41 -9.94 -0.51 -3.77
C THR A 41 -9.54 -0.70 -2.30
N LEU A 42 -8.83 -1.78 -1.95
CA LEU A 42 -8.35 -2.03 -0.58
C LEU A 42 -7.02 -1.32 -0.26
N GLY A 43 -6.08 -1.34 -1.19
CA GLY A 43 -4.73 -0.80 -1.05
C GLY A 43 -4.64 0.68 -1.36
N GLY A 44 -5.50 1.22 -2.24
CA GLY A 44 -5.51 2.63 -2.65
C GLY A 44 -5.60 3.62 -1.47
N PRO A 45 -6.57 3.47 -0.56
CA PRO A 45 -6.67 4.35 0.61
C PRO A 45 -5.42 4.27 1.50
N ILE A 46 -4.90 3.05 1.73
CA ILE A 46 -3.73 2.81 2.58
C ILE A 46 -2.48 3.42 1.95
N ILE A 47 -2.23 3.17 0.66
CA ILE A 47 -1.07 3.69 -0.06
C ILE A 47 -1.13 5.21 -0.16
N ALA A 48 -2.29 5.81 -0.42
CA ALA A 48 -2.45 7.26 -0.42
C ALA A 48 -2.11 7.87 0.95
N MET A 49 -2.60 7.27 2.04
CA MET A 49 -2.23 7.71 3.38
C MET A 49 -0.73 7.56 3.64
N LEU A 50 -0.11 6.44 3.26
CA LEU A 50 1.33 6.24 3.43
C LEU A 50 2.15 7.24 2.61
N LEU A 51 1.78 7.51 1.36
CA LEU A 51 2.54 8.42 0.49
C LEU A 51 2.40 9.88 0.89
N PHE A 52 1.22 10.31 1.35
CA PHE A 52 0.97 11.73 1.65
C PHE A 52 1.08 12.09 3.13
N LEU A 53 0.55 11.26 4.04
CA LEU A 53 0.57 11.54 5.48
C LEU A 53 1.88 11.09 6.15
N MET A 54 2.46 9.96 5.76
CA MET A 54 3.70 9.47 6.38
C MET A 54 4.87 10.46 6.29
N PRO A 55 5.24 11.02 5.11
CA PRO A 55 6.39 11.93 5.05
C PRO A 55 6.15 13.20 5.87
N MET A 56 4.92 13.73 5.84
CA MET A 56 4.54 14.92 6.60
C MET A 56 4.56 14.68 8.11
N TYR A 57 4.12 13.50 8.56
CA TYR A 57 4.23 13.08 9.95
C TYR A 57 5.69 12.88 10.37
N ALA A 58 6.51 12.25 9.53
CA ALA A 58 7.92 12.00 9.79
C ALA A 58 8.71 13.31 9.96
N ILE A 59 8.47 14.32 9.11
CA ILE A 59 9.08 15.65 9.23
C ILE A 59 8.73 16.30 10.58
N ARG A 60 7.51 16.11 11.08
CA ARG A 60 7.06 16.64 12.39
C ARG A 60 7.70 15.92 13.59
N LYS A 61 7.84 14.60 13.51
CA LYS A 61 8.27 13.76 14.63
C LYS A 61 9.78 13.58 14.73
N VAL A 62 10.51 13.58 13.62
CA VAL A 62 11.95 13.30 13.61
C VAL A 62 12.75 14.60 13.81
N PRO A 63 13.51 14.76 14.91
CA PRO A 63 14.26 15.98 15.22
C PRO A 63 15.28 16.34 14.14
N ALA A 64 15.88 15.34 13.48
CA ALA A 64 16.82 15.53 12.38
C ALA A 64 16.17 16.13 11.11
N MET A 65 14.85 16.01 10.94
CA MET A 65 14.10 16.58 9.82
C MET A 65 13.41 17.90 10.15
N LYS A 66 13.56 18.41 11.39
CA LYS A 66 13.02 19.71 11.80
C LYS A 66 13.53 20.89 10.96
N LYS A 67 14.73 20.78 10.40
CA LYS A 67 15.29 21.79 9.48
C LYS A 67 14.39 22.02 8.25
N TYR A 68 13.59 21.02 7.86
CA TYR A 68 12.69 21.10 6.72
C TYR A 68 11.23 21.43 7.11
N GLN A 69 10.94 21.71 8.40
CA GLN A 69 9.57 21.91 8.91
C GLN A 69 8.85 23.17 8.42
N GLY A 70 9.51 24.07 7.69
CA GLY A 70 8.93 25.35 7.26
C GLY A 70 8.81 25.55 5.75
N HIS A 71 9.18 24.58 4.91
CA HIS A 71 9.12 24.78 3.47
C HIS A 71 7.68 24.77 2.96
N ILE A 72 7.36 25.69 2.04
CA ILE A 72 6.06 25.76 1.33
C ILE A 72 5.71 24.39 0.70
N SER A 73 6.71 23.63 0.28
CA SER A 73 6.57 22.27 -0.23
C SER A 73 5.81 21.33 0.72
N ASN A 74 5.97 21.49 2.04
CA ASN A 74 5.23 20.69 3.03
C ASN A 74 3.72 20.99 2.97
N VAL A 75 3.36 22.27 2.85
CA VAL A 75 1.95 22.67 2.74
C VAL A 75 1.36 22.17 1.42
N PHE A 76 2.11 22.27 0.32
CA PHE A 76 1.70 21.73 -0.98
C PHE A 76 1.44 20.23 -0.92
N VAL A 77 2.35 19.45 -0.33
CA VAL A 77 2.20 17.98 -0.20
C VAL A 77 1.00 17.62 0.67
N VAL A 78 0.73 18.36 1.75
CA VAL A 78 -0.47 18.13 2.57
C VAL A 78 -1.75 18.42 1.78
N ILE A 79 -1.80 19.52 1.03
CA ILE A 79 -2.99 19.88 0.23
C ILE A 79 -3.24 18.83 -0.88
N MET A 80 -2.20 18.47 -1.63
CA MET A 80 -2.30 17.41 -2.65
C MET A 80 -2.70 16.07 -2.03
N GLY A 81 -2.18 15.77 -0.84
CA GLY A 81 -2.56 14.59 -0.09
C GLY A 81 -4.02 14.59 0.33
N LEU A 82 -4.55 15.71 0.81
CA LEU A 82 -5.97 15.85 1.14
C LEU A 82 -6.85 15.66 -0.11
N ILE A 83 -6.47 16.24 -1.25
CA ILE A 83 -7.19 16.06 -2.52
C ILE A 83 -7.19 14.58 -2.94
N ALA A 84 -6.03 13.93 -2.89
CA ALA A 84 -5.91 12.52 -3.25
C ALA A 84 -6.72 11.61 -2.33
N ILE A 85 -6.68 11.86 -1.01
CA ILE A 85 -7.48 11.14 -0.02
C ILE A 85 -8.97 11.35 -0.33
N SER A 86 -9.42 12.59 -0.56
CA SER A 86 -10.81 12.87 -0.92
C SER A 86 -11.26 12.14 -2.18
N ALA A 87 -10.42 12.07 -3.22
CA ALA A 87 -10.73 11.34 -4.44
C ALA A 87 -10.91 9.84 -4.17
N VAL A 88 -10.01 9.23 -3.40
CA VAL A 88 -10.08 7.79 -3.07
C VAL A 88 -11.31 7.47 -2.21
N PHE A 89 -11.60 8.30 -1.21
CA PHE A 89 -12.80 8.15 -0.39
C PHE A 89 -14.10 8.34 -1.19
N TYR A 90 -14.13 9.28 -2.14
CA TYR A 90 -15.27 9.50 -3.01
C TYR A 90 -15.53 8.29 -3.93
N THR A 91 -14.48 7.76 -4.56
CA THR A 91 -14.57 6.55 -5.39
C THR A 91 -15.09 5.36 -4.56
N LEU A 92 -14.55 5.14 -3.36
CA LEU A 92 -14.98 4.05 -2.48
C LEU A 92 -16.43 4.20 -2.02
N GLY A 93 -16.82 5.41 -1.61
CA GLY A 93 -18.19 5.70 -1.18
C GLY A 93 -19.20 5.55 -2.32
N ASN A 94 -18.87 6.04 -3.52
CA ASN A 94 -19.70 5.87 -4.70
C ASN A 94 -19.85 4.39 -5.08
N THR A 95 -18.79 3.60 -5.04
CA THR A 95 -18.87 2.15 -5.26
C THR A 95 -19.78 1.48 -4.22
N PHE A 96 -19.65 1.83 -2.94
CA PHE A 96 -20.47 1.27 -1.87
C PHE A 96 -21.96 1.60 -2.00
N ILE A 97 -22.30 2.86 -2.33
CA ILE A 97 -23.67 3.31 -2.56
C ILE A 97 -24.28 2.56 -3.75
N ASN A 98 -23.55 2.40 -4.84
CA ASN A 98 -24.04 1.65 -6.01
C ASN A 98 -24.29 0.16 -5.71
N TYR A 99 -23.57 -0.46 -4.77
CA TYR A 99 -23.82 -1.83 -4.33
C TYR A 99 -25.06 -1.99 -3.43
N PHE A 100 -25.51 -0.92 -2.76
CA PHE A 100 -26.61 -0.97 -1.79
C PHE A 100 -27.95 -0.47 -2.35
N PHE A 101 -27.92 0.39 -3.36
CA PHE A 101 -29.12 1.05 -3.91
C PHE A 101 -29.46 0.63 -5.36
N ASN A 102 -28.75 -0.34 -5.93
CA ASN A 102 -28.99 -0.94 -7.26
C ASN A 102 -29.05 -2.46 -7.12
#